data_AF-A0AB38SQF8-F1
#
_entry.id   AF-A0AB38SQF8-F1
#
_cell.length_a   1.000
_cell.length_b   1.000
_cell.length_c   1.000
_cell.angle_alpha   90.00
_cell.angle_beta   90.00
_cell.angle_gamma   90.00
#
_symmetry.space_group_name_H-M   'P 1'
#
loop_
_entity.id
_entity.type
_entity.pdbx_description
1 polymer ?
#
loop_
_entity_poly.entity_id
_entity_poly.type
_entity_poly.pdbx_seq_one_letter_code
_entity_poly.pdbx_strand_id
1 'polypeptide(L)' 'MSRGNYKFKQSDIVRAVKAARAAGLDPRGVEIDPNGTLRVLFNGTDAQIKQTNSVNPWDNVLK' A
#
# COMPACT_ATOMS: atom_id res chain seq x y z
N MET A 1 31.58 -7.51 1.51
CA MET A 1 30.22 -7.60 2.08
C MET A 1 29.21 -7.60 0.95
N SER A 2 28.74 -8.77 0.49
CA SER A 2 27.62 -8.82 -0.45
C SER A 2 26.35 -8.58 0.36
N ARG A 3 25.54 -7.60 -0.08
CA ARG A 3 24.19 -7.43 0.47
C ARG A 3 23.41 -8.67 0.04
N GLY A 4 22.84 -9.41 1.01
CA GLY A 4 22.05 -10.60 0.71
C GLY A 4 20.95 -10.28 -0.30
N ASN A 5 20.50 -11.28 -1.05
CA ASN A 5 19.46 -11.08 -2.06
C ASN A 5 18.09 -10.87 -1.37
N TYR A 6 17.82 -9.63 -0.96
CA TYR A 6 16.57 -9.26 -0.29
C TYR A 6 15.42 -9.26 -1.30
N LYS A 7 14.25 -9.76 -0.89
CA LYS A 7 13.05 -9.82 -1.76
C LYS A 7 12.50 -8.44 -2.14
N PHE A 8 12.91 -7.39 -1.44
CA PHE A 8 12.49 -6.02 -1.71
C PHE A 8 13.67 -5.06 -1.50
N LYS A 9 13.59 -3.91 -2.17
CA LYS A 9 14.56 -2.81 -2.09
C LYS A 9 14.04 -1.70 -1.19
N GLN A 10 14.93 -0.83 -0.73
CA GLN A 10 14.57 0.39 -0.01
C GLN A 10 13.58 1.26 -0.81
N SER A 11 13.68 1.26 -2.14
CA SER A 11 12.76 1.97 -3.03
C SER A 11 11.31 1.49 -2.88
N ASP A 12 11.10 0.22 -2.56
CA ASP A 12 9.78 -0.37 -2.44
C ASP A 12 9.09 0.10 -1.16
N ILE A 13 9.86 0.26 -0.07
CA ILE A 13 9.38 0.89 1.16
C ILE A 13 8.92 2.32 0.89
N VAL A 14 9.75 3.11 0.22
CA VAL A 14 9.43 4.51 -0.10
C VAL A 14 8.18 4.61 -0.98
N ARG A 15 8.03 3.71 -1.96
CA ARG A 15 6.84 3.63 -2.81
C ARG A 15 5.59 3.27 -2.02
N ALA A 16 5.66 2.29 -1.13
CA ALA A 16 4.53 1.87 -0.31
C ALA A 16 4.03 3.01 0.59
N VAL A 17 4.93 3.73 1.25
CA VAL A 17 4.58 4.88 2.10
C VAL A 17 3.98 6.03 1.29
N LYS A 18 4.53 6.32 0.10
CA LYS A 18 3.97 7.34 -0.79
C LYS A 18 2.57 6.97 -1.29
N ALA A 19 2.38 5.72 -1.69
CA ALA A 19 1.09 5.21 -2.14
C ALA A 19 0.04 5.28 -1.03
N ALA A 20 0.41 4.90 0.19
CA ALA A 20 -0.44 5.05 1.38
C ALA A 20 -0.87 6.51 1.59
N ARG A 21 0.07 7.47 1.57
CA ARG A 21 -0.26 8.90 1.68
C ARG A 21 -1.16 9.39 0.55
N ALA A 22 -0.90 8.96 -0.68
CA ALA A 22 -1.74 9.29 -1.83
C ALA A 22 -3.16 8.72 -1.71
N ALA A 23 -3.32 7.58 -1.02
CA ALA A 23 -4.60 6.99 -0.68
C ALA A 23 -5.31 7.68 0.50
N GLY A 24 -4.73 8.74 1.07
CA GLY A 24 -5.28 9.45 2.22
C GLY A 24 -5.05 8.74 3.56
N LEU A 25 -4.19 7.72 3.57
CA LEU A 25 -3.79 7.04 4.79
C LEU A 25 -2.60 7.77 5.41
N ASP A 26 -2.56 7.91 6.74
CA ASP A 26 -1.42 8.48 7.44
C ASP A 26 -0.52 7.36 8.03
N PRO A 27 0.55 6.97 7.33
CA PRO A 27 1.44 5.92 7.79
C PRO A 27 2.26 6.39 8.99
N ARG A 28 2.13 5.66 10.11
CA ARG A 28 2.87 5.89 11.35
C ARG A 28 4.25 5.23 11.33
N GLY A 29 4.39 4.13 10.60
CA GLY A 29 5.63 3.36 10.59
C GLY A 29 5.64 2.24 9.55
N VAL A 30 6.79 1.59 9.43
CA VAL A 30 6.98 0.42 8.58
C VAL A 30 7.70 -0.65 9.39
N GLU A 31 7.19 -1.88 9.34
CA GLU A 31 7.78 -3.06 9.94
C GLU A 31 8.17 -4.06 8.86
N ILE A 32 9.26 -4.80 9.12
CA ILE A 32 9.73 -5.87 8.25
C ILE A 32 9.72 -7.15 9.08
N ASP A 33 8.84 -8.07 8.71
CA ASP A 33 8.79 -9.39 9.32
C ASP A 33 10.03 -10.22 8.92
N PRO A 34 10.51 -11.15 9.77
CA PRO A 34 11.61 -12.06 9.43
C PRO A 34 11.35 -12.94 8.20
N ASN A 35 10.08 -13.13 7.83
CA ASN A 35 9.69 -13.84 6.60
C ASN A 35 9.87 -13.00 5.32
N GLY A 36 10.27 -11.73 5.45
CA GLY A 36 10.46 -10.78 4.36
C GLY A 36 9.21 -10.02 3.96
N THR A 37 8.14 -10.05 4.77
CA THR A 37 6.91 -9.27 4.54
C THR A 37 7.11 -7.85 5.05
N LEU A 38 6.71 -6.88 4.22
CA LEU A 38 6.70 -5.46 4.57
C LEU A 38 5.29 -5.08 5.04
N ARG A 39 5.18 -4.51 6.23
CA ARG A 39 3.92 -3.98 6.79
C ARG A 39 4.01 -2.47 6.96
N VAL A 40 3.04 -1.74 6.41
CA VAL A 40 2.89 -0.30 6.67
C VAL A 40 1.83 -0.13 7.75
N LEU A 41 2.20 0.54 8.84
CA LEU A 41 1.35 0.75 10.00
C LEU A 41 0.63 2.10 9.89
N PHE A 42 -0.64 2.14 10.30
CA PHE A 42 -1.48 3.33 10.28
C PHE A 42 -2.02 3.60 11.69
N ASN A 43 -2.19 4.88 12.06
CA ASN A 43 -2.92 5.21 13.29
C ASN A 43 -4.41 4.95 13.08
N GLY A 44 -5.00 4.16 13.97
CA GLY A 44 -6.40 3.74 13.87
C GLY A 44 -7.36 4.92 13.97
N THR A 45 -7.98 5.24 12.85
CA THR A 45 -9.41 5.54 12.71
C THR A 45 -9.66 5.37 11.22
N ASP A 46 -10.48 4.38 10.88
CA ASP A 46 -10.94 4.08 9.53
C ASP A 46 -9.99 4.57 8.45
N ALA A 47 -8.97 3.77 8.15
CA ALA A 47 -8.39 3.77 6.82
C ALA A 47 -9.55 3.47 5.87
N GLN A 48 -10.35 4.49 5.55
CA GLN A 48 -11.31 4.50 4.48
C GLN A 48 -10.42 4.39 3.25
N ILE A 49 -10.02 3.16 2.95
CA ILE A 49 -9.71 2.74 1.61
C ILE A 49 -10.96 3.20 0.89
N LYS A 50 -10.89 4.36 0.24
CA LYS A 50 -11.83 4.72 -0.80
C LYS A 50 -11.65 3.60 -1.81
N GLN A 51 -12.40 2.51 -1.63
CA GLN A 51 -12.77 1.66 -2.74
C GLN A 51 -13.48 2.63 -3.63
N THR A 52 -12.73 3.18 -4.59
CA THR A 52 -13.31 3.83 -5.73
C THR A 52 -14.06 2.70 -6.41
N ASN A 53 -15.30 2.49 -5.98
CA ASN A 53 -16.27 1.69 -6.68
C ASN A 53 -16.59 2.52 -7.93
N SER A 54 -15.63 2.58 -8.85
CA SER A 54 -15.79 3.22 -10.15
C SER A 54 -16.72 2.32 -10.92
N VAL A 55 -18.03 2.53 -10.71
CA VAL A 55 -19.05 1.95 -11.58
C VAL A 55 -18.72 2.44 -12.98
N ASN A 56 -18.33 1.50 -13.84
CA ASN A 56 -18.01 1.81 -15.23
C ASN A 56 -19.29 2.32 -15.91
N PRO A 57 -19.31 3.55 -16.46
CA PRO A 57 -20.51 4.12 -17.08
C PRO A 57 -21.07 3.30 -18.24
N TRP A 58 -20.27 2.41 -18.82
CA TRP A 58 -20.61 1.59 -19.97
C TRP A 58 -21.21 0.21 -19.63
N ASP A 59 -21.25 -0.18 -18.35
CA ASP A 59 -21.78 -1.49 -17.93
C ASP A 59 -23.29 -1.65 -18.17
N ASN A 60 -24.01 -0.55 -18.43
CA ASN A 60 -25.47 -0.55 -18.62
C ASN A 60 -25.93 -0.63 -20.09
N VAL A 61 -25.02 -0.67 -21.07
CA VAL A 61 -25.37 -0.53 -22.49
C VAL A 61 -25.81 -1.85 -23.16
N LEU A 62 -25.63 -2.99 -22.48
CA LEU A 62 -25.93 -4.32 -23.03
C LEU A 62 -27.07 -5.08 -22.31
N LYS A 63 -27.90 -4.39 -21.52
CA LYS A 63 -29.09 -4.98 -20.89
C LYS A 63 -30.35 -4.74 -21.70
#